data_AF-A0A382T2X7-F1
#
_entry.id   AF-A0A382T2X7-F1
#
_cell.length_a   1.000
_cell.length_b   1.000
_cell.length_c   1.000
_cell.angle_alpha   90.00
_cell.angle_beta   90.00
_cell.angle_gamma   90.00
#
_symmetry.space_group_name_H-M   'P 1'
#
loop_
_entity.id
_entity.type
_entity.pdbx_description
1 polymer ?
#
loop_
_entity_poly.entity_id
_entity_poly.type
_entity_poly.pdbx_seq_one_letter_code
_entity_poly.pdbx_strand_id
1 'polypeptide(L)'
;VAFENGAKSIDAVEIDPAIQKFGEYLHPDSPYSSSRVNTIIDDARAHIRKTKKKYDLIIYGYLDAHSLLTSKSGGVRLDSYVYTVEAFREARKRLKENGIIQLSFTTMNPALGQKFYLMLKDAFDGKSPLAYKVGHDKKTITGHTFVAGDFIQEPSDLPKDLYIDLSAQFESGQYYTDKSTDDWPFLYMPVKKYPSTYLLMVFFLFITSLFYVRNLAPVSVRGFSFPCFFLGAGFMLVETKAITELALFYGSTWIVTSMVIAAILIMAFFANLLVYKIGTPNIFIIYGLLFLSLMCGFLFTFI
;
A
#
# COMPACT_ATOMS: atom_id res chain seq x y z
N VAL A 1 -18.50 22.23 -6.69
CA VAL A 1 -17.41 22.06 -7.69
C VAL A 1 -17.65 20.96 -8.72
N ALA A 2 -17.52 19.66 -8.42
CA ALA A 2 -17.57 18.61 -9.47
C ALA A 2 -18.88 18.62 -10.29
N PHE A 3 -20.03 18.78 -9.63
CA PHE A 3 -21.32 18.91 -10.30
C PHE A 3 -21.50 20.19 -11.11
N GLU A 4 -20.89 21.30 -10.67
CA GLU A 4 -20.88 22.56 -11.41
C GLU A 4 -20.05 22.44 -12.69
N ASN A 5 -19.06 21.54 -12.69
CA ASN A 5 -18.23 21.19 -13.85
C ASN A 5 -18.81 20.01 -14.66
N GLY A 6 -20.10 19.70 -14.50
CA GLY A 6 -20.82 18.74 -15.35
C GLY A 6 -20.66 17.26 -14.99
N ALA A 7 -20.06 16.92 -13.83
CA ALA A 7 -20.00 15.53 -13.38
C ALA A 7 -21.42 14.93 -13.23
N LYS A 8 -21.65 13.76 -13.85
CA LYS A 8 -22.97 13.10 -13.83
C LYS A 8 -23.13 12.14 -12.65
N SER A 9 -22.04 11.51 -12.21
CA SER A 9 -22.00 10.56 -11.11
C SER A 9 -20.62 10.56 -10.46
N ILE A 10 -20.57 10.37 -9.14
CA ILE A 10 -19.35 10.31 -8.35
C ILE A 10 -19.38 9.05 -7.49
N ASP A 11 -18.36 8.22 -7.57
CA ASP A 11 -18.10 7.17 -6.58
C ASP A 11 -17.10 7.75 -5.56
N ALA A 12 -17.54 7.99 -4.33
CA ALA A 12 -16.73 8.52 -3.23
C ALA A 12 -16.27 7.36 -2.35
N VAL A 13 -14.99 6.98 -2.46
CA VAL A 13 -14.40 5.87 -1.71
C VAL A 13 -13.68 6.39 -0.47
N GLU A 14 -14.09 5.93 0.70
CA GLU A 14 -13.52 6.29 2.00
C GLU A 14 -13.29 5.02 2.82
N ILE A 15 -12.13 4.90 3.47
CA ILE A 15 -11.80 3.71 4.27
C ILE A 15 -12.40 3.80 5.68
N ASP A 16 -12.57 5.00 6.22
CA ASP A 16 -13.11 5.23 7.56
C ASP A 16 -14.61 5.58 7.52
N PRO A 17 -15.51 4.68 7.97
CA PRO A 17 -16.95 4.95 7.99
C PRO A 17 -17.34 6.10 8.92
N ALA A 18 -16.53 6.47 9.91
CA ALA A 18 -16.80 7.62 10.77
C ALA A 18 -16.55 8.94 10.02
N ILE A 19 -15.45 9.04 9.26
CA ILE A 19 -15.16 10.22 8.41
C ILE A 19 -16.26 10.39 7.36
N GLN A 20 -16.66 9.31 6.72
CA GLN A 20 -17.75 9.33 5.74
C GLN A 20 -19.07 9.82 6.37
N LYS A 21 -19.44 9.32 7.54
CA LYS A 21 -20.63 9.80 8.28
C LYS A 21 -20.53 11.27 8.65
N PHE A 22 -19.38 11.75 9.12
CA PHE A 22 -19.20 13.18 9.39
C PHE A 22 -19.37 14.01 8.12
N GLY A 23 -18.91 13.51 6.97
CA GLY A 23 -19.19 14.11 5.68
C GLY A 23 -20.69 14.22 5.38
N GLU A 24 -21.47 13.18 5.65
CA GLU A 24 -22.93 13.20 5.45
C GLU A 24 -23.64 14.18 6.38
N TYR A 25 -23.29 14.22 7.66
CA TYR A 25 -24.00 15.01 8.68
C TYR A 25 -23.54 16.46 8.78
N LEU A 26 -22.26 16.74 8.54
CA LEU A 26 -21.63 18.01 8.92
C LEU A 26 -21.09 18.80 7.73
N HIS A 27 -21.00 18.23 6.53
CA HIS A 27 -20.44 18.95 5.39
C HIS A 27 -21.40 20.09 4.96
N PRO A 28 -20.94 21.37 4.93
CA PRO A 28 -21.81 22.52 4.71
C PRO A 28 -22.57 22.45 3.39
N ASP A 29 -21.91 22.00 2.33
CA ASP A 29 -22.54 21.84 1.01
C ASP A 29 -23.36 20.55 0.83
N SER A 30 -23.44 19.70 1.87
CA SER A 30 -24.18 18.42 1.87
C SER A 30 -23.99 17.55 0.60
N PRO A 31 -22.76 17.35 0.08
CA PRO A 31 -22.54 16.71 -1.23
C PRO A 31 -23.05 15.27 -1.29
N TYR A 32 -22.99 14.54 -0.17
CA TYR A 32 -23.42 13.16 -0.05
C TYR A 32 -24.95 12.98 -0.07
N SER A 33 -25.72 14.05 0.08
CA SER A 33 -27.19 13.99 -0.03
C SER A 33 -27.67 13.86 -1.48
N SER A 34 -26.79 14.07 -2.47
CA SER A 34 -27.16 13.95 -3.89
C SER A 34 -27.22 12.48 -4.30
N SER A 35 -28.30 12.07 -4.99
CA SER A 35 -28.42 10.75 -5.61
C SER A 35 -27.36 10.45 -6.69
N ARG A 36 -26.58 11.45 -7.09
CA ARG A 36 -25.44 11.32 -8.00
C ARG A 36 -24.13 10.92 -7.29
N VAL A 37 -24.09 10.95 -5.96
CA VAL A 37 -22.94 10.48 -5.17
C VAL A 37 -23.26 9.09 -4.64
N ASN A 38 -22.36 8.15 -4.93
CA ASN A 38 -22.39 6.81 -4.37
C ASN A 38 -21.23 6.68 -3.39
N THR A 39 -21.54 6.55 -2.10
CA THR A 39 -20.55 6.39 -1.03
C THR A 39 -20.14 4.94 -0.89
N ILE A 40 -18.82 4.70 -0.82
CA ILE A 40 -18.25 3.36 -0.79
C ILE A 40 -17.27 3.29 0.38
N ILE A 41 -17.59 2.47 1.38
CA ILE A 41 -16.69 2.23 2.51
C ILE A 41 -15.74 1.09 2.15
N ASP A 42 -14.53 1.43 1.69
CA ASP A 42 -13.55 0.46 1.22
C ASP A 42 -12.15 1.08 1.14
N ASP A 43 -11.12 0.24 1.06
CA ASP A 43 -9.78 0.69 0.66
C ASP A 43 -9.80 1.14 -0.81
N ALA A 44 -9.19 2.29 -1.11
CA ALA A 44 -9.23 2.90 -2.44
C ALA A 44 -8.62 1.98 -3.52
N ARG A 45 -7.49 1.33 -3.23
CA ARG A 45 -6.83 0.44 -4.19
C ARG A 45 -7.59 -0.86 -4.34
N ALA A 46 -8.09 -1.43 -3.24
CA ALA A 46 -8.96 -2.60 -3.27
C ALA A 46 -10.22 -2.34 -4.12
N HIS A 47 -10.84 -1.17 -3.96
CA HIS A 47 -11.99 -0.76 -4.78
C HIS A 47 -11.63 -0.71 -6.28
N ILE A 48 -10.52 -0.04 -6.64
CA ILE A 48 -10.03 0.06 -8.02
C ILE A 48 -9.78 -1.32 -8.63
N ARG A 49 -9.25 -2.28 -7.86
CA ARG A 49 -9.05 -3.67 -8.30
C ARG A 49 -10.39 -4.38 -8.57
N LYS A 50 -11.38 -4.22 -7.70
CA LYS A 50 -12.68 -4.92 -7.74
C LYS A 50 -13.67 -4.33 -8.75
N THR A 51 -13.74 -3.00 -8.86
CA THR A 51 -14.75 -2.31 -9.69
C THR A 51 -14.57 -2.62 -11.16
N LYS A 52 -15.64 -2.82 -11.92
CA LYS A 52 -15.58 -2.93 -13.39
C LYS A 52 -15.84 -1.60 -14.10
N LYS A 53 -16.24 -0.56 -13.35
CA LYS A 53 -16.54 0.76 -13.89
C LYS A 53 -15.28 1.40 -14.47
N LYS A 54 -15.49 2.28 -15.44
CA LYS A 54 -14.47 3.12 -16.04
C LYS A 54 -14.79 4.58 -15.77
N TYR A 55 -13.76 5.38 -15.48
CA TYR A 55 -13.89 6.76 -15.05
C TYR A 55 -13.24 7.70 -16.07
N ASP A 56 -13.86 8.86 -16.28
CA ASP A 56 -13.24 9.97 -17.03
C ASP A 56 -12.16 10.68 -16.18
N LEU A 57 -12.31 10.64 -14.85
CA LEU A 57 -11.42 11.27 -13.90
C LEU A 57 -11.33 10.42 -12.63
N ILE A 58 -10.12 10.12 -12.18
CA ILE A 58 -9.84 9.52 -10.87
C ILE A 58 -9.02 10.53 -10.07
N ILE A 59 -9.51 10.87 -8.88
CA ILE A 59 -8.89 11.87 -7.99
C ILE A 59 -8.30 11.18 -6.76
N TYR A 60 -6.99 11.36 -6.57
CA TYR A 60 -6.29 11.04 -5.33
C TYR A 60 -6.20 12.33 -4.50
N GLY A 61 -7.19 12.52 -3.63
CA GLY A 61 -7.32 13.74 -2.82
C GLY A 61 -6.65 13.60 -1.45
N TYR A 62 -5.32 13.73 -1.38
CA TYR A 62 -4.57 13.72 -0.10
C TYR A 62 -4.83 12.48 0.77
N LEU A 63 -4.80 11.28 0.18
CA LEU A 63 -4.91 10.02 0.94
C LEU A 63 -3.63 9.82 1.78
N ASP A 64 -3.52 10.49 2.92
CA ASP A 64 -2.41 10.32 3.87
C ASP A 64 -2.95 10.01 5.27
N ALA A 65 -2.85 8.74 5.65
CA ALA A 65 -3.19 8.30 6.99
C ALA A 65 -2.09 8.70 7.98
N HIS A 66 -2.25 9.87 8.62
CA HIS A 66 -1.33 10.38 9.64
C HIS A 66 -1.38 9.61 10.97
N SER A 67 -2.03 8.44 11.02
CA SER A 67 -1.99 7.58 12.19
C SER A 67 -0.57 7.02 12.34
N LEU A 68 0.23 7.70 13.16
CA LEU A 68 1.61 7.37 13.56
C LEU A 68 1.81 5.94 14.10
N LEU A 69 0.74 5.13 14.19
CA LEU A 69 0.68 3.79 14.78
C LEU A 69 -0.07 2.75 13.93
N THR A 70 -0.46 3.00 12.67
CA THR A 70 -1.11 1.99 11.80
C THR A 70 -0.13 0.98 11.19
N SER A 71 0.84 0.56 12.01
CA SER A 71 1.60 -0.67 11.87
C SER A 71 1.39 -1.57 13.10
N LYS A 72 0.18 -1.57 13.69
CA LYS A 72 -0.21 -2.47 14.80
C LYS A 72 0.00 -3.97 14.52
N SER A 73 0.41 -4.36 13.30
CA SER A 73 0.69 -5.77 12.98
C SER A 73 1.83 -6.03 11.98
N GLY A 74 2.64 -5.05 11.53
CA GLY A 74 3.61 -5.41 10.46
C GLY A 74 4.59 -4.38 9.89
N GLY A 75 4.84 -3.23 10.51
CA GLY A 75 5.90 -2.28 10.08
C GLY A 75 5.72 -1.61 8.70
N VAL A 76 4.84 -2.12 7.84
CA VAL A 76 4.51 -1.56 6.53
C VAL A 76 3.28 -0.68 6.67
N ARG A 77 3.43 0.60 6.30
CA ARG A 77 2.32 1.54 6.13
C ARG A 77 1.51 1.08 4.93
N LEU A 78 0.45 0.31 5.18
CA LEU A 78 -0.35 -0.28 4.11
C LEU A 78 -1.01 0.80 3.23
N ASP A 79 -1.25 1.99 3.79
CA ASP A 79 -1.67 3.18 3.06
C ASP A 79 -0.67 3.62 1.98
N SER A 80 0.62 3.28 2.09
CA SER A 80 1.59 3.59 1.03
C SER A 80 1.40 2.73 -0.23
N TYR A 81 0.69 1.60 -0.15
CA TYR A 81 0.39 0.77 -1.32
C TYR A 81 -0.56 1.44 -2.31
N VAL A 82 -1.32 2.47 -1.91
CA VAL A 82 -2.17 3.22 -2.86
C VAL A 82 -1.36 4.10 -3.81
N TYR A 83 -0.06 4.28 -3.53
CA TYR A 83 0.87 5.14 -4.28
C TYR A 83 2.05 4.36 -4.91
N THR A 84 1.91 3.07 -5.15
CA THR A 84 2.91 2.31 -5.93
C THR A 84 2.69 2.48 -7.42
N VAL A 85 3.72 2.17 -8.22
CA VAL A 85 3.60 2.11 -9.68
C VAL A 85 2.47 1.17 -10.10
N GLU A 86 2.35 0.01 -9.45
CA GLU A 86 1.31 -0.98 -9.71
C GLU A 86 -0.09 -0.42 -9.40
N ALA A 87 -0.25 0.31 -8.29
CA ALA A 87 -1.51 0.97 -7.95
C ALA A 87 -1.94 1.98 -9.01
N PHE A 88 -1.02 2.82 -9.49
CA PHE A 88 -1.32 3.76 -10.56
C PHE A 88 -1.63 3.06 -11.89
N ARG A 89 -0.96 1.95 -12.21
CA ARG A 89 -1.31 1.12 -13.39
C ARG A 89 -2.70 0.52 -13.26
N GLU A 90 -3.08 0.05 -12.09
CA GLU A 90 -4.44 -0.45 -11.80
C GLU A 90 -5.49 0.66 -11.97
N ALA A 91 -5.22 1.86 -11.45
CA ALA A 91 -6.09 3.02 -11.63
C ALA A 91 -6.19 3.45 -13.09
N ARG A 92 -5.06 3.49 -13.83
CA ARG A 92 -5.03 3.75 -15.27
C ARG A 92 -5.88 2.74 -16.04
N LYS A 93 -5.82 1.45 -15.67
CA LYS A 93 -6.70 0.41 -16.24
C LYS A 93 -8.19 0.65 -15.95
N ARG A 94 -8.57 1.55 -15.04
CA ARG A 94 -9.96 1.96 -14.78
C ARG A 94 -10.32 3.31 -15.42
N LEU A 95 -9.45 3.92 -16.22
CA LEU A 95 -9.80 5.09 -17.02
C LEU A 95 -10.55 4.67 -18.30
N LYS A 96 -11.45 5.55 -18.73
CA LYS A 96 -11.96 5.55 -20.11
C LYS A 96 -10.90 6.09 -21.06
N GLU A 97 -11.19 6.02 -22.36
CA GLU A 97 -10.41 6.74 -23.37
C GLU A 97 -10.36 8.23 -23.03
N ASN A 98 -9.17 8.83 -23.06
CA ASN A 98 -8.89 10.22 -22.63
C ASN A 98 -9.13 10.52 -21.15
N GLY A 99 -9.39 9.51 -20.31
CA GLY A 99 -9.50 9.71 -18.88
C GLY A 99 -8.15 10.08 -18.25
N ILE A 100 -8.20 10.78 -17.12
CA ILE A 100 -7.00 11.25 -16.41
C ILE A 100 -7.02 10.86 -14.93
N ILE A 101 -5.82 10.73 -14.35
CA ILE A 101 -5.59 10.70 -12.91
C ILE A 101 -5.11 12.07 -12.47
N GLN A 102 -5.76 12.62 -11.46
CA GLN A 102 -5.32 13.80 -10.74
C GLN A 102 -4.88 13.37 -9.34
N LEU A 103 -3.64 13.68 -8.96
CA LEU A 103 -3.10 13.37 -7.64
C LEU A 103 -2.67 14.63 -6.92
N SER A 104 -3.28 14.90 -5.76
CA SER A 104 -2.87 15.97 -4.86
C SER A 104 -2.23 15.40 -3.61
N PHE A 105 -1.06 15.93 -3.26
CA PHE A 105 -0.34 15.50 -2.06
C PHE A 105 0.50 16.63 -1.45
N THR A 106 0.51 16.72 -0.12
CA THR A 106 1.38 17.65 0.60
C THR A 106 2.78 17.09 0.67
N THR A 107 3.65 17.51 -0.24
CA THR A 107 5.06 17.10 -0.19
C THR A 107 5.86 18.07 0.65
N MET A 108 6.51 17.59 1.70
CA MET A 108 7.44 18.40 2.50
C MET A 108 8.85 18.48 1.87
N ASN A 109 9.16 17.60 0.91
CA ASN A 109 10.47 17.50 0.26
C ASN A 109 10.29 17.44 -1.27
N PRO A 110 11.03 18.24 -2.07
CA PRO A 110 11.02 18.16 -3.54
C PRO A 110 11.30 16.75 -4.10
N ALA A 111 12.14 15.96 -3.42
CA ALA A 111 12.40 14.57 -3.78
C ALA A 111 11.12 13.71 -3.71
N LEU A 112 10.20 13.97 -2.77
CA LEU A 112 8.93 13.24 -2.75
C LEU A 112 8.06 13.59 -3.96
N GLY A 113 8.07 14.85 -4.41
CA GLY A 113 7.40 15.26 -5.65
C GLY A 113 8.00 14.58 -6.88
N GLN A 114 9.33 14.54 -6.99
CA GLN A 114 10.02 13.80 -8.05
C GLN A 114 9.64 12.31 -8.05
N LYS A 115 9.53 11.70 -6.86
CA LYS A 115 9.14 10.29 -6.74
C LYS A 115 7.74 10.04 -7.30
N PHE A 116 6.75 10.88 -6.96
CA PHE A 116 5.41 10.80 -7.58
C PHE A 116 5.46 10.97 -9.09
N TYR A 117 6.23 11.94 -9.58
CA TYR A 117 6.42 12.18 -11.01
C TYR A 117 6.92 10.94 -11.74
N LEU A 118 7.99 10.31 -11.22
CA LEU A 118 8.57 9.10 -11.82
C LEU A 118 7.63 7.90 -11.76
N MET A 119 6.88 7.74 -10.66
CA MET A 119 5.93 6.64 -10.53
C MET A 119 4.74 6.77 -11.49
N LEU A 120 4.19 7.99 -11.63
CA LEU A 120 3.14 8.27 -12.60
C LEU A 120 3.66 8.09 -14.03
N LYS A 121 4.86 8.61 -14.35
CA LYS A 121 5.49 8.41 -15.66
C LYS A 121 5.62 6.92 -16.00
N ASP A 122 6.08 6.09 -15.06
CA ASP A 122 6.23 4.64 -15.24
C ASP A 122 4.89 3.90 -15.34
N ALA A 123 3.85 4.40 -14.66
CA ALA A 123 2.50 3.83 -14.75
C ALA A 123 1.79 4.13 -16.08
N PHE A 124 2.19 5.21 -16.75
CA PHE A 124 1.69 5.65 -18.06
C PHE A 124 2.69 5.36 -19.20
N ASP A 125 3.46 4.27 -19.09
CA ASP A 125 4.38 3.76 -20.13
C ASP A 125 5.42 4.79 -20.61
N GLY A 126 5.92 5.62 -19.68
CA GLY A 126 6.93 6.64 -19.96
C GLY A 126 6.37 8.01 -20.34
N LYS A 127 5.05 8.17 -20.46
CA LYS A 127 4.43 9.48 -20.73
C LYS A 127 4.58 10.40 -19.54
N SER A 128 5.14 11.58 -19.78
CA SER A 128 5.40 12.58 -18.75
C SER A 128 4.08 13.15 -18.19
N PRO A 129 3.84 13.06 -16.87
CA PRO A 129 2.72 13.75 -16.25
C PRO A 129 2.99 15.26 -16.17
N LEU A 130 1.94 16.03 -16.02
CA LEU A 130 2.03 17.44 -15.65
C LEU A 130 2.14 17.55 -14.13
N ALA A 131 2.94 18.50 -13.64
CA ALA A 131 3.18 18.70 -12.23
C ALA A 131 3.08 20.18 -11.87
N TYR A 132 2.15 20.48 -10.97
CA TYR A 132 1.82 21.82 -10.55
C TYR A 132 1.93 21.98 -9.05
N LYS A 133 2.12 23.21 -8.66
CA LYS A 133 1.99 23.71 -7.30
C LYS A 133 0.85 24.73 -7.33
N VAL A 134 -0.30 24.40 -6.77
CA VAL A 134 -1.53 25.21 -6.88
C VAL A 134 -1.85 25.85 -5.52
N GLY A 135 -2.30 27.11 -5.53
CA GLY A 135 -2.67 27.86 -4.32
C GLY A 135 -3.54 29.07 -4.65
N HIS A 136 -4.00 29.80 -3.63
CA HIS A 136 -4.76 31.04 -3.82
C HIS A 136 -3.89 32.17 -4.40
N ASP A 137 -2.59 32.10 -4.14
CA ASP A 137 -1.55 32.91 -4.75
C ASP A 137 -0.23 32.13 -4.71
N LYS A 138 0.83 32.65 -5.36
CA LYS A 138 2.16 32.02 -5.34
C LYS A 138 2.80 31.89 -3.94
N LYS A 139 2.29 32.58 -2.92
CA LYS A 139 2.82 32.57 -1.54
C LYS A 139 2.13 31.54 -0.64
N THR A 140 0.92 31.12 -1.00
CA THR A 140 0.05 30.20 -0.24
C THR A 140 0.04 28.78 -0.80
N ILE A 141 0.86 28.51 -1.81
CA ILE A 141 1.00 27.19 -2.43
C ILE A 141 1.47 26.16 -1.40
N THR A 142 0.65 25.15 -1.18
CA THR A 142 0.97 24.01 -0.31
C THR A 142 0.68 22.70 -1.04
N GLY A 143 1.72 21.86 -1.19
CA GLY A 143 1.61 20.56 -1.88
C GLY A 143 1.78 20.62 -3.41
N HIS A 144 1.84 19.43 -4.01
CA HIS A 144 1.90 19.25 -5.46
C HIS A 144 0.61 18.62 -5.97
N THR A 145 0.23 19.01 -7.17
CA THR A 145 -0.84 18.43 -7.97
C THR A 145 -0.23 17.84 -9.23
N PHE A 146 -0.43 16.56 -9.47
CA PHE A 146 0.00 15.87 -10.67
C PHE A 146 -1.21 15.51 -11.52
N VAL A 147 -1.05 15.59 -12.85
CA VAL A 147 -2.06 15.16 -13.81
C VAL A 147 -1.40 14.19 -14.77
N ALA A 148 -1.96 12.98 -14.86
CA ALA A 148 -1.44 11.90 -15.71
C ALA A 148 -2.56 11.32 -16.57
N GLY A 149 -2.29 11.08 -17.84
CA GLY A 149 -3.27 10.62 -18.81
C GLY A 149 -2.61 10.40 -20.17
N ASP A 150 -3.31 9.71 -21.07
CA ASP A 150 -2.78 9.47 -22.42
C ASP A 150 -2.76 10.74 -23.28
N PHE A 151 -3.66 11.68 -22.98
CA PHE A 151 -3.84 12.95 -23.68
C PHE A 151 -4.08 14.07 -22.66
N ILE A 152 -2.99 14.52 -22.02
CA ILE A 152 -3.03 15.65 -21.08
C ILE A 152 -2.63 16.94 -21.78
N GLN A 153 -3.30 18.03 -21.43
CA GLN A 153 -3.00 19.38 -21.91
C GLN A 153 -2.78 20.29 -20.71
N GLU A 154 -1.92 21.29 -20.88
CA GLU A 154 -1.81 22.35 -19.89
C GLU A 154 -3.16 23.06 -19.73
N PRO A 155 -3.53 23.42 -18.49
CA PRO A 155 -4.81 24.09 -18.25
C PRO A 155 -4.80 25.48 -18.90
N SER A 156 -5.63 25.67 -19.92
CA SER A 156 -5.80 26.96 -20.62
C SER A 156 -6.48 28.02 -19.74
N ASP A 157 -7.32 27.57 -18.82
CA ASP A 157 -8.27 28.42 -18.11
C ASP A 157 -7.79 28.78 -16.69
N LEU A 158 -6.66 28.22 -16.24
CA LEU A 158 -6.10 28.57 -14.93
C LEU A 158 -5.30 29.89 -15.02
N PRO A 159 -5.62 30.90 -14.20
CA PRO A 159 -4.79 32.09 -14.06
C PRO A 159 -3.35 31.71 -13.66
N LYS A 160 -2.36 32.22 -14.40
CA LYS A 160 -0.92 31.94 -14.20
C LYS A 160 -0.37 32.35 -12.83
N ASP A 161 -1.14 33.10 -12.06
CA ASP A 161 -0.76 33.51 -10.70
C ASP A 161 -1.25 32.55 -9.61
N LEU A 162 -2.08 31.56 -9.96
CA LEU A 162 -2.60 30.55 -9.04
C LEU A 162 -1.78 29.25 -9.04
N TYR A 163 -0.84 29.10 -9.97
CA TYR A 163 -0.01 27.92 -10.04
C TYR A 163 1.45 28.19 -10.42
N ILE A 164 2.31 27.24 -10.06
CA ILE A 164 3.68 27.12 -10.52
C ILE A 164 3.80 25.80 -11.27
N ASP A 165 4.26 25.85 -12.52
CA ASP A 165 4.57 24.66 -13.30
C ASP A 165 5.96 24.13 -12.93
N LEU A 166 6.00 22.85 -12.55
CA LEU A 166 7.21 22.11 -12.16
C LEU A 166 7.46 20.91 -13.08
N SER A 167 6.68 20.77 -14.15
CA SER A 167 6.75 19.62 -15.08
C SER A 167 8.15 19.50 -15.69
N ALA A 168 8.70 20.60 -16.20
CA ALA A 168 10.06 20.62 -16.75
C ALA A 168 11.13 20.36 -15.68
N GLN A 169 10.93 20.84 -14.45
CA GLN A 169 11.85 20.60 -13.34
C GLN A 169 11.93 19.11 -13.02
N PHE A 170 10.80 18.42 -12.87
CA PHE A 170 10.79 17.00 -12.56
C PHE A 170 11.19 16.12 -13.76
N GLU A 171 10.87 16.54 -14.99
CA GLU A 171 11.33 15.86 -16.21
C GLU A 171 12.86 15.86 -16.31
N SER A 172 13.52 16.94 -15.87
CA SER A 172 14.99 17.02 -15.84
C SER A 172 15.65 16.02 -14.88
N GLY A 173 14.88 15.46 -13.93
CA GLY A 173 15.40 14.49 -12.96
C GLY A 173 16.38 15.10 -11.95
N GLN A 174 16.20 16.38 -11.59
CA GLN A 174 17.10 17.12 -10.68
C GLN A 174 17.34 16.39 -9.34
N TYR A 175 16.35 15.63 -8.86
CA TYR A 175 16.44 14.86 -7.63
C TYR A 175 16.51 13.36 -7.94
N TYR A 176 17.55 12.68 -7.45
CA TYR A 176 17.60 11.21 -7.55
C TYR A 176 16.61 10.57 -6.59
N THR A 177 15.70 9.74 -7.10
CA THR A 177 14.69 9.05 -6.29
C THR A 177 14.35 7.67 -6.85
N ASP A 178 14.12 6.73 -5.95
CA ASP A 178 13.64 5.39 -6.26
C ASP A 178 12.11 5.34 -6.24
N LYS A 179 11.53 4.67 -7.23
CA LYS A 179 10.10 4.40 -7.31
C LYS A 179 9.64 3.49 -6.17
N SER A 180 8.46 3.72 -5.64
CA SER A 180 7.76 2.75 -4.79
C SER A 180 7.05 1.73 -5.66
N THR A 181 7.32 0.46 -5.42
CA THR A 181 6.64 -0.68 -6.03
C THR A 181 5.95 -1.49 -4.93
N ASP A 182 5.11 -2.45 -5.30
CA ASP A 182 4.50 -3.36 -4.31
C ASP A 182 5.56 -4.13 -3.49
N ASP A 183 6.72 -4.44 -4.08
CA ASP A 183 7.85 -5.07 -3.37
C ASP A 183 8.61 -4.10 -2.44
N TRP A 184 8.47 -2.79 -2.66
CA TRP A 184 9.11 -1.75 -1.85
C TRP A 184 8.20 -0.52 -1.70
N PRO A 185 7.11 -0.62 -0.93
CA PRO A 185 6.03 0.37 -0.88
C PRO A 185 6.37 1.56 0.05
N PHE A 186 7.62 2.01 0.07
CA PHE A 186 8.07 3.08 0.98
C PHE A 186 8.00 4.46 0.32
N LEU A 187 6.81 5.06 0.34
CA LEU A 187 6.56 6.38 -0.26
C LEU A 187 7.48 7.47 0.30
N TYR A 188 7.55 7.60 1.62
CA TYR A 188 8.32 8.64 2.33
C TYR A 188 9.83 8.40 2.35
N MET A 189 10.30 7.36 1.67
CA MET A 189 11.72 7.06 1.52
C MET A 189 12.11 7.36 0.07
N PRO A 190 12.66 8.56 -0.22
CA PRO A 190 12.99 8.92 -1.60
C PRO A 190 14.03 8.00 -2.23
N VAL A 191 14.94 7.44 -1.43
CA VAL A 191 16.00 6.50 -1.88
C VAL A 191 15.95 5.26 -1.01
N LYS A 192 15.94 4.07 -1.63
CA LYS A 192 15.90 2.78 -0.93
C LYS A 192 17.06 2.67 0.03
N LYS A 193 16.75 2.60 1.32
CA LYS A 193 17.72 2.44 2.40
C LYS A 193 17.17 1.46 3.42
N TYR A 194 18.01 0.55 3.85
CA TYR A 194 17.72 -0.26 5.03
C TYR A 194 17.92 0.60 6.27
N PRO A 195 16.91 0.75 7.12
CA PRO A 195 17.02 1.65 8.26
C PRO A 195 17.92 1.00 9.32
N SER A 196 19.16 1.49 9.42
CA SER A 196 20.20 0.97 10.31
C SER A 196 19.80 0.97 11.79
N THR A 197 18.91 1.87 12.18
CA THR A 197 18.32 1.92 13.53
C THR A 197 17.55 0.65 13.87
N TYR A 198 16.77 0.08 12.92
CA TYR A 198 16.09 -1.19 13.16
C TYR A 198 17.07 -2.35 13.24
N LEU A 199 18.14 -2.36 12.44
CA LEU A 199 19.19 -3.38 12.56
C LEU A 199 19.85 -3.34 13.94
N LEU A 200 20.12 -2.15 14.45
CA LEU A 200 20.66 -1.95 15.79
C LEU A 200 19.68 -2.41 16.87
N MET A 201 18.38 -2.11 16.74
CA MET A 201 17.35 -2.60 17.65
C MET A 201 17.25 -4.13 17.63
N VAL A 202 17.21 -4.75 16.45
CA VAL A 202 17.18 -6.22 16.30
C VAL A 202 18.44 -6.84 16.91
N PHE A 203 19.60 -6.22 16.71
CA PHE A 203 20.85 -6.66 17.33
C PHE A 203 20.78 -6.61 18.86
N PHE A 204 20.34 -5.50 19.46
CA PHE A 204 20.19 -5.41 20.91
C PHE A 204 19.14 -6.37 21.47
N LEU A 205 18.01 -6.55 20.77
CA LEU A 205 17.00 -7.55 21.12
C LEU A 205 17.55 -8.97 21.06
N PHE A 206 18.36 -9.28 20.05
CA PHE A 206 19.02 -10.57 19.92
C PHE A 206 20.01 -10.82 21.07
N ILE A 207 20.86 -9.85 21.38
CA ILE A 207 21.85 -9.97 22.47
C ILE A 207 21.16 -10.10 23.83
N THR A 208 20.13 -9.28 24.10
CA THR A 208 19.38 -9.36 25.36
C THR A 208 18.61 -10.68 25.46
N SER A 209 17.94 -11.12 24.40
CA SER A 209 17.29 -12.43 24.33
C SER A 209 18.29 -13.56 24.60
N LEU A 210 19.47 -13.53 23.97
CA LEU A 210 20.51 -14.54 24.18
C LEU A 210 21.02 -14.54 25.63
N PHE A 211 21.22 -13.36 26.22
CA PHE A 211 21.60 -13.20 27.62
C PHE A 211 20.56 -13.82 28.56
N TYR A 212 19.27 -13.50 28.37
CA TYR A 212 18.21 -14.05 29.21
C TYR A 212 18.04 -15.56 29.04
N VAL A 213 18.02 -16.06 27.80
CA VAL A 213 17.91 -17.50 27.53
C VAL A 213 19.09 -18.25 28.15
N ARG A 214 20.31 -17.73 28.06
CA ARG A 214 21.49 -18.38 28.64
C ARG A 214 21.50 -18.40 30.17
N ASN A 215 20.99 -17.36 30.82
CA ASN A 215 21.06 -17.22 32.28
C ASN A 215 19.83 -17.77 33.02
N LEU A 216 18.64 -17.70 32.43
CA LEU A 216 17.38 -18.10 33.07
C LEU A 216 16.87 -19.46 32.63
N ALA A 217 17.20 -19.92 31.42
CA ALA A 217 16.74 -21.22 30.97
C ALA A 217 17.66 -22.31 31.54
N PRO A 218 17.14 -23.32 32.27
CA PRO A 218 17.92 -24.47 32.76
C PRO A 218 18.36 -25.44 31.63
N VAL A 219 18.37 -24.96 30.38
CA VAL A 219 18.51 -25.77 29.18
C VAL A 219 20.00 -25.88 28.84
N SER A 220 20.52 -27.10 28.98
CA SER A 220 21.78 -27.50 28.37
C SER A 220 21.75 -27.19 26.87
N VAL A 221 22.67 -26.34 26.40
CA VAL A 221 22.81 -25.93 24.98
C VAL A 221 22.99 -27.13 24.02
N ARG A 222 23.22 -28.35 24.54
CA ARG A 222 23.33 -29.59 23.76
C ARG A 222 22.04 -30.06 23.09
N GLY A 223 20.88 -29.44 23.34
CA GLY A 223 19.57 -29.85 22.81
C GLY A 223 19.02 -29.02 21.64
N PHE A 224 19.81 -28.16 20.98
CA PHE A 224 19.28 -27.30 19.92
C PHE A 224 18.87 -28.09 18.66
N SER A 225 17.58 -28.04 18.31
CA SER A 225 17.05 -28.66 17.10
C SER A 225 17.00 -27.64 15.96
N PHE A 226 17.95 -27.71 15.03
CA PHE A 226 17.94 -26.92 13.79
C PHE A 226 16.65 -27.11 12.99
N PRO A 227 16.10 -28.34 12.82
CA PRO A 227 14.83 -28.53 12.13
C PRO A 227 13.69 -27.72 12.74
N CYS A 228 13.54 -27.76 14.07
CA CYS A 228 12.47 -27.02 14.76
C CYS A 228 12.66 -25.50 14.61
N PHE A 229 13.91 -25.01 14.67
CA PHE A 229 14.20 -23.59 14.49
C PHE A 229 13.84 -23.10 13.08
N PHE A 230 14.31 -23.76 12.03
CA PHE A 230 14.04 -23.33 10.65
C PHE A 230 12.57 -23.52 10.26
N LEU A 231 11.91 -24.60 10.72
CA LEU A 231 10.48 -24.78 10.51
C LEU A 231 9.67 -23.70 11.22
N GLY A 232 10.02 -23.35 12.46
CA GLY A 232 9.39 -22.25 13.20
C GLY A 232 9.60 -20.90 12.51
N ALA A 233 10.82 -20.61 12.05
CA ALA A 233 11.12 -19.39 11.29
C ALA A 233 10.31 -19.32 10.00
N GLY A 234 10.23 -20.42 9.24
CA GLY A 234 9.41 -20.51 8.03
C GLY A 234 7.93 -20.28 8.31
N PHE A 235 7.38 -20.87 9.39
CA PHE A 235 6.00 -20.67 9.81
C PHE A 235 5.68 -19.20 10.12
N MET A 236 6.57 -18.50 10.84
CA MET A 236 6.41 -17.06 11.12
C MET A 236 6.44 -16.20 9.84
N LEU A 237 7.23 -16.60 8.84
CA LEU A 237 7.27 -15.91 7.54
C LEU A 237 5.98 -16.12 6.74
N VAL A 238 5.38 -17.30 6.82
CA VAL A 238 4.08 -17.60 6.16
C VAL A 238 3.00 -16.68 6.68
N GLU A 239 2.93 -16.45 7.99
CA GLU A 239 1.98 -15.50 8.60
C GLU A 239 2.17 -14.09 8.03
N THR A 240 3.39 -13.58 8.10
CA THR A 240 3.70 -12.22 7.64
C THR A 240 3.37 -12.05 6.17
N LYS A 241 3.79 -13.01 5.32
CA LYS A 241 3.51 -13.01 3.88
C LYS A 241 2.02 -13.05 3.59
N ALA A 242 1.27 -13.94 4.25
CA ALA A 242 -0.17 -14.08 4.04
C ALA A 242 -0.93 -12.80 4.40
N ILE A 243 -0.56 -12.13 5.51
CA ILE A 243 -1.14 -10.84 5.89
C ILE A 243 -0.86 -9.80 4.81
N THR A 244 0.38 -9.67 4.34
CA THR A 244 0.75 -8.64 3.35
C THR A 244 0.10 -8.88 1.99
N GLU A 245 0.06 -10.13 1.49
CA GLU A 245 -0.54 -10.45 0.18
C GLU A 245 -2.07 -10.31 0.20
N LEU A 246 -2.72 -10.76 1.27
CA LEU A 246 -4.17 -10.63 1.37
C LEU A 246 -4.59 -9.19 1.62
N ALA A 247 -3.81 -8.41 2.36
CA ALA A 247 -4.06 -6.98 2.54
C ALA A 247 -3.97 -6.21 1.21
N LEU A 248 -3.07 -6.61 0.30
CA LEU A 248 -3.02 -6.03 -1.05
C LEU A 248 -4.32 -6.25 -1.83
N PHE A 249 -4.96 -7.41 -1.70
CA PHE A 249 -6.15 -7.75 -2.49
C PHE A 249 -7.46 -7.30 -1.82
N TYR A 250 -7.58 -7.54 -0.52
CA TYR A 250 -8.79 -7.31 0.27
C TYR A 250 -8.76 -6.00 1.07
N GLY A 251 -7.65 -5.26 1.02
CA GLY A 251 -7.44 -4.04 1.81
C GLY A 251 -6.83 -4.32 3.18
N SER A 252 -6.17 -3.31 3.74
CA SER A 252 -5.49 -3.39 5.02
C SER A 252 -6.40 -3.21 6.22
N THR A 253 -7.35 -4.13 6.39
CA THR A 253 -8.30 -4.09 7.51
C THR A 253 -7.91 -5.06 8.62
N TRP A 254 -8.31 -4.75 9.85
CA TRP A 254 -8.12 -5.66 10.99
C TRP A 254 -8.81 -7.02 10.78
N ILE A 255 -9.89 -7.03 9.99
CA ILE A 255 -10.65 -8.25 9.63
C ILE A 255 -9.76 -9.21 8.82
N VAL A 256 -9.03 -8.70 7.81
CA VAL A 256 -8.12 -9.51 7.00
C VAL A 256 -7.05 -10.14 7.89
N THR A 257 -6.40 -9.35 8.75
CA THR A 257 -5.40 -9.86 9.70
C THR A 257 -5.99 -10.92 10.63
N SER A 258 -7.17 -10.69 11.20
CA SER A 258 -7.84 -11.66 12.08
C SER A 258 -8.18 -12.97 11.36
N MET A 259 -8.64 -12.91 10.10
CA MET A 259 -8.92 -14.10 9.30
C MET A 259 -7.65 -14.92 9.02
N VAL A 260 -6.53 -14.26 8.71
CA VAL A 260 -5.25 -14.94 8.46
C VAL A 260 -4.77 -15.67 9.72
N ILE A 261 -4.75 -14.97 10.87
CA ILE A 261 -4.36 -15.58 12.15
C ILE A 261 -5.28 -16.76 12.48
N ALA A 262 -6.60 -16.60 12.34
CA ALA A 262 -7.55 -17.67 12.59
C ALA A 262 -7.31 -18.89 11.67
N ALA A 263 -7.06 -18.67 10.38
CA ALA A 263 -6.77 -19.73 9.42
C ALA A 263 -5.48 -20.50 9.79
N ILE A 264 -4.44 -19.78 10.21
CA ILE A 264 -3.17 -20.39 10.65
C ILE A 264 -3.36 -21.21 11.93
N LEU A 265 -4.10 -20.70 12.90
CA LEU A 265 -4.41 -21.42 14.14
C LEU A 265 -5.26 -22.67 13.88
N ILE A 266 -6.24 -22.59 12.99
CA ILE A 266 -7.06 -23.72 12.55
C ILE A 266 -6.20 -24.77 11.84
N MET A 267 -5.31 -24.34 10.95
CA MET A 267 -4.37 -25.23 10.26
C MET A 267 -3.44 -25.93 11.25
N ALA A 268 -2.88 -25.20 12.22
CA ALA A 268 -2.05 -25.78 13.29
C ALA A 268 -2.85 -26.77 14.15
N PHE A 269 -4.11 -26.46 14.48
CA PHE A 269 -4.99 -27.38 15.20
C PHE A 269 -5.23 -28.68 14.42
N PHE A 270 -5.58 -28.58 13.13
CA PHE A 270 -5.78 -29.76 12.29
C PHE A 270 -4.51 -30.59 12.11
N ALA A 271 -3.34 -29.94 11.96
CA ALA A 271 -2.06 -30.63 11.89
C ALA A 271 -1.80 -31.46 13.16
N ASN A 272 -2.01 -30.87 14.34
CA ASN A 272 -1.86 -31.58 15.61
C ASN A 272 -2.89 -32.72 15.77
N LEU A 273 -4.15 -32.48 15.38
CA LEU A 273 -5.19 -33.51 15.44
C LEU A 273 -4.89 -34.69 14.51
N LEU A 274 -4.32 -34.43 13.34
CA LEU A 274 -3.94 -35.44 12.37
C LEU A 274 -2.80 -36.31 12.92
N VAL A 275 -1.75 -35.69 13.48
CA VAL A 275 -0.65 -36.42 14.13
C VAL A 275 -1.15 -37.23 15.33
N TYR A 276 -2.09 -36.68 16.10
CA TYR A 276 -2.69 -37.39 17.23
C TYR A 276 -3.48 -38.64 16.80
N LYS A 277 -4.25 -38.55 15.70
CA LYS A 277 -5.09 -39.67 15.23
C LYS A 277 -4.34 -40.72 14.42
N ILE A 278 -3.42 -40.29 13.54
CA ILE A 278 -2.79 -41.15 12.53
C ILE A 278 -1.34 -41.52 12.93
N GLY A 279 -0.80 -40.86 13.96
CA GLY A 279 0.61 -40.95 14.33
C GLY A 279 1.48 -40.04 13.46
N THR A 280 2.79 -40.04 13.75
CA THR A 280 3.76 -39.20 13.01
C THR A 280 3.99 -39.75 11.60
N PRO A 281 3.67 -38.97 10.55
CA PRO A 281 3.94 -39.40 9.17
C PRO A 281 5.44 -39.56 8.90
N ASN A 282 5.79 -40.34 7.87
CA ASN A 282 7.18 -40.49 7.46
C ASN A 282 7.78 -39.12 7.07
N ILE A 283 8.96 -38.82 7.62
CA ILE A 283 9.68 -37.56 7.41
C ILE A 283 9.86 -37.20 5.93
N PHE A 284 10.13 -38.19 5.06
CA PHE A 284 10.29 -37.96 3.62
C PHE A 284 9.01 -37.47 2.96
N ILE A 285 7.85 -37.94 3.43
CA ILE A 285 6.54 -37.51 2.92
C ILE A 285 6.28 -36.07 3.36
N ILE A 286 6.57 -35.73 4.62
CA ILE A 286 6.37 -34.36 5.14
C ILE A 286 7.22 -33.35 4.37
N TYR A 287 8.52 -33.60 4.24
CA TYR A 287 9.41 -32.70 3.50
C TYR A 287 9.11 -32.68 2.00
N GLY A 288 8.69 -33.81 1.42
CA GLY A 288 8.25 -33.88 0.02
C GLY A 288 7.01 -33.02 -0.24
N LEU A 289 6.00 -33.10 0.62
CA LEU A 289 4.79 -32.26 0.53
C LEU A 289 5.11 -30.79 0.77
N LEU A 290 6.00 -30.47 1.73
CA LEU A 290 6.44 -29.10 1.97
C LEU A 290 7.17 -28.52 0.75
N PHE A 291 8.10 -29.26 0.16
CA PHE A 291 8.82 -28.83 -1.04
C PHE A 291 7.87 -28.63 -2.22
N LEU A 292 6.92 -29.56 -2.42
CA LEU A 292 5.89 -29.43 -3.46
C LEU A 292 5.03 -28.18 -3.23
N SER A 293 4.60 -27.92 -1.99
CA SER A 293 3.83 -26.72 -1.65
C SER A 293 4.61 -25.43 -1.92
N LEU A 294 5.92 -25.41 -1.61
CA LEU A 294 6.78 -24.25 -1.89
C LEU A 294 7.00 -24.05 -3.39
N MET A 295 7.21 -25.13 -4.14
CA MET A 295 7.33 -25.10 -5.60
C MET A 295 6.04 -24.60 -6.26
N CYS A 296 4.89 -25.13 -5.84
CA CYS A 296 3.59 -24.65 -6.32
C CYS A 296 3.41 -23.17 -5.99
N GLY A 297 3.68 -22.76 -4.74
CA GLY A 297 3.59 -21.36 -4.33
C GLY A 297 4.48 -20.45 -5.18
N PHE A 298 5.74 -20.85 -5.42
CA PHE A 298 6.67 -20.10 -6.27
C PHE A 298 6.16 -19.97 -7.70
N LEU A 299 5.69 -21.06 -8.32
CA LEU A 299 5.19 -21.05 -9.70
C LEU A 299 3.92 -20.20 -9.86
N PHE A 300 2.99 -20.27 -8.90
CA PHE A 300 1.76 -19.47 -8.94
C PHE A 300 2.01 -17.98 -8.69
N THR A 301 3.09 -17.59 -7.99
CA THR A 301 3.43 -16.17 -7.82
C THR A 301 3.81 -15.48 -9.14
N PHE A 302 4.20 -16.21 -10.19
CA PHE A 302 4.56 -15.63 -11.50
C PHE A 302 3.44 -15.71 -12.56
N ILE A 303 2.25 -16.19 -12.20
CA ILE A 303 1.06 -16.28 -13.08
C ILE A 303 0.05 -15.22 -12.67
#